data_AF-A0A7V9HQ30-F1
#
_entry.id   AF-A0A7V9HQ30-F1
#
_cell.length_a   1.000
_cell.length_b   1.000
_cell.length_c   1.000
_cell.angle_alpha   90.00
_cell.angle_beta   90.00
_cell.angle_gamma   90.00
#
_symmetry.space_group_name_H-M   'P 1'
#
loop_
_entity.id
_entity.type
_entity.pdbx_description
1 polymer ?
#
loop_
_entity_poly.entity_id
_entity_poly.type
_entity_poly.pdbx_seq_one_letter_code
_entity_poly.pdbx_strand_id
1 'polypeptide(L)' 'MKALFLNCTLKKSPESSNSELLAADVRAAFEEEGVETEMIRLVDLD' A
#
# COMPACT_ATOMS: atom_id res chain seq x y z
N MET A 1 9.15 -7.49 -12.47
CA MET A 1 9.55 -6.25 -11.73
C MET A 1 8.86 -6.28 -10.37
N LYS A 2 9.38 -5.59 -9.34
CA LYS A 2 8.74 -5.50 -8.03
C LYS A 2 8.48 -4.05 -7.63
N ALA A 3 7.35 -3.79 -6.97
CA ALA A 3 6.99 -2.48 -6.43
C ALA A 3 6.58 -2.59 -4.95
N LEU A 4 7.14 -1.72 -4.11
CA LEU A 4 6.81 -1.64 -2.69
C LEU A 4 6.06 -0.34 -2.41
N PHE A 5 4.85 -0.46 -1.89
CA PHE A 5 4.00 0.65 -1.50
C PHE A 5 4.18 0.95 -0.01
N LEU A 6 4.64 2.14 0.32
CA LEU A 6 4.79 2.59 1.70
C LEU A 6 3.60 3.47 2.08
N ASN A 7 2.71 2.96 2.91
CA ASN A 7 1.60 3.71 3.45
C ASN A 7 2.06 4.48 4.70
N CYS A 8 2.21 5.79 4.54
CA CYS A 8 2.69 6.72 5.56
C CYS A 8 1.56 7.39 6.35
N THR A 9 0.37 6.78 6.42
CA THR A 9 -0.70 7.26 7.31
C THR A 9 -0.25 7.23 8.77
N LEU A 10 -0.78 8.15 9.58
CA LEU A 10 -0.56 8.16 11.03
C LEU A 10 -1.56 7.28 11.79
N LYS A 11 -2.54 6.68 11.10
CA LYS A 11 -3.58 5.83 11.68
C LYS A 11 -3.13 4.37 11.75
N LYS A 12 -3.12 3.77 12.93
CA LYS A 12 -2.66 2.39 13.10
C LYS A 12 -3.65 1.40 12.50
N SER A 13 -3.18 0.25 12.02
CA SER A 13 -4.09 -0.81 11.59
C SER A 13 -4.96 -1.31 12.75
N PRO A 14 -6.26 -1.59 12.53
CA PRO A 14 -6.98 -1.65 11.25
C PRO A 14 -7.76 -0.35 10.90
N GLU A 15 -7.39 0.82 11.41
CA GLU A 15 -8.10 2.06 11.10
C GLU A 15 -8.06 2.39 9.59
N SER A 16 -9.15 2.95 9.08
CA SER A 16 -9.29 3.28 7.66
C SER A 16 -8.34 4.41 7.24
N SER A 17 -7.65 4.20 6.13
CA SER A 17 -6.71 5.15 5.53
C SER A 17 -7.10 5.47 4.08
N ASN A 18 -7.36 6.75 3.78
CA ASN A 18 -7.66 7.18 2.41
C ASN A 18 -6.47 6.91 1.46
N SER A 19 -5.25 7.07 1.97
CA SER A 19 -4.02 6.80 1.21
C SER A 19 -3.85 5.32 0.89
N GLU A 20 -4.37 4.43 1.74
CA GLU A 20 -4.38 2.99 1.47
C GLU A 20 -5.32 2.63 0.33
N LEU A 21 -6.53 3.23 0.31
CA LEU A 21 -7.49 3.03 -0.77
C LEU A 21 -6.90 3.47 -2.11
N LEU A 22 -6.31 4.66 -2.17
CA LEU A 22 -5.62 5.12 -3.38
C LEU A 22 -4.46 4.20 -3.78
N ALA A 23 -3.67 3.75 -2.82
CA ALA A 23 -2.55 2.85 -3.10
C ALA A 23 -3.04 1.50 -3.63
N ALA A 24 -4.19 0.99 -3.15
CA ALA A 24 -4.78 -0.25 -3.65
C ALA A 24 -5.17 -0.15 -5.14
N ASP A 25 -5.76 0.97 -5.58
CA ASP A 25 -6.10 1.19 -6.99
C ASP A 25 -4.87 1.20 -7.90
N VAL A 26 -3.80 1.91 -7.48
CA VAL A 26 -2.54 1.95 -8.23
C VAL A 26 -1.86 0.58 -8.24
N ARG A 27 -1.96 -0.15 -7.13
CA ARG A 27 -1.38 -1.48 -6.98
C ARG A 27 -2.04 -2.49 -7.91
N ALA A 28 -3.37 -2.43 -8.07
CA ALA A 28 -4.10 -3.26 -9.03
C ALA A 28 -3.62 -3.02 -10.47
N ALA A 29 -3.45 -1.75 -10.88
CA ALA A 29 -2.91 -1.43 -12.21
C ALA A 29 -1.48 -1.96 -12.43
N PHE A 30 -0.65 -1.98 -11.38
CA PHE A 30 0.70 -2.56 -11.44
C PHE A 30 0.66 -4.09 -11.59
N GLU A 31 -0.25 -4.76 -10.87
CA GLU A 31 -0.45 -6.20 -10.96
C GLU A 31 -0.93 -6.62 -12.36
N GLU A 32 -1.79 -5.83 -13.01
CA GLU A 32 -2.23 -6.04 -14.40
C GLU A 32 -1.07 -6.03 -15.40
N GLU A 33 -0.04 -5.20 -15.16
CA GLU A 33 1.18 -5.13 -15.96
C GLU A 33 2.24 -6.19 -15.56
N GLY A 34 1.87 -7.15 -14.71
CA GLY A 34 2.75 -8.24 -14.28
C GLY A 34 3.81 -7.82 -13.26
N VAL A 35 3.58 -6.73 -12.53
CA VAL A 35 4.46 -6.28 -11.43
C VAL A 35 4.02 -6.94 -10.14
N GLU A 36 4.96 -7.59 -9.44
CA GLU A 36 4.71 -8.09 -8.09
C GLU A 36 4.68 -6.91 -7.10
N THR A 37 3.64 -6.84 -6.28
CA THR A 37 3.46 -5.71 -5.37
C THR A 37 3.33 -6.13 -3.92
N GLU A 38 3.83 -5.29 -3.03
CA GLU A 38 3.69 -5.42 -1.58
C GLU A 38 3.34 -4.05 -0.98
N MET A 39 2.56 -4.02 0.10
CA MET A 39 2.25 -2.79 0.82
C MET A 39 2.61 -2.93 2.29
N ILE A 40 3.34 -1.94 2.82
CA ILE A 40 3.70 -1.84 4.23
C ILE A 40 3.12 -0.55 4.79
N ARG A 41 2.36 -0.66 5.88
CA ARG A 41 1.93 0.49 6.67
C ARG A 41 3.00 0.82 7.71
N LEU A 42 3.68 1.95 7.53
CA LEU A 42 4.86 2.28 8.33
C LEU A 42 4.54 2.50 9.82
N VAL A 43 3.37 3.04 10.14
CA VAL A 43 2.97 3.29 11.54
C VAL A 43 2.68 2.02 12.34
N ASP A 44 2.64 0.85 11.67
CA ASP A 44 2.53 -0.45 12.33
C ASP A 44 3.90 -1.08 12.63
N LEU A 45 4.99 -0.50 12.13
CA LEU A 45 6.36 -0.93 12.44
C LEU A 45 6.82 -0.27 13.75
N ASP A 46 7.62 -1.00 14.54
CA ASP A 46 8.20 -0.54 15.81
C ASP A 46 9.47 0.32 15.61
#